data_AF-A0A662Z7E0-F1
#
_entry.id   AF-A0A662Z7E0-F1
#
_cell.length_a   1.000
_cell.length_b   1.000
_cell.length_c   1.000
_cell.angle_alpha   90.00
_cell.angle_beta   90.00
_cell.angle_gamma   90.00
#
_symmetry.space_group_name_H-M   'P 1'
#
loop_
_entity.id
_entity.type
_entity.pdbx_description
1 polymer ?
#
loop_
_entity_poly.entity_id
_entity_poly.type
_entity_poly.pdbx_seq_one_letter_code
_entity_poly.pdbx_strand_id
1 'polypeptide(L)' 'MRHNVRTVNQLRTFINTINNLSADLICTEAITTHNRRLYEQYIEESLVERDKEKFEKYTTLLKDLDNNE' A
#
# COMPACT_ATOMS: atom_id res chain seq x y z
N MET A 1 -36.18 7.31 24.60
CA MET A 1 -35.43 8.17 23.64
C MET A 1 -33.91 8.17 23.82
N ARG A 2 -33.31 8.17 25.03
CA ARG A 2 -31.84 8.17 25.22
C ARG A 2 -31.10 6.92 24.70
N HIS A 3 -31.71 5.74 24.74
CA HIS A 3 -31.08 4.52 24.22
C HIS A 3 -30.87 4.55 22.70
N ASN A 4 -31.85 5.01 21.93
CA ASN A 4 -31.71 5.13 20.47
C ASN A 4 -30.56 6.07 20.07
N VAL A 5 -30.37 7.18 20.79
CA VAL A 5 -29.27 8.12 20.52
C VAL A 5 -27.90 7.46 20.76
N ARG A 6 -27.77 6.67 21.83
CA ARG A 6 -26.53 5.94 22.14
C ARG A 6 -26.20 4.90 21.07
N THR A 7 -27.18 4.10 20.65
CA THR A 7 -27.00 3.06 19.62
C THR A 7 -26.64 3.67 18.27
N VAL A 8 -27.30 4.78 17.88
CA VAL A 8 -26.98 5.51 16.63
C VAL A 8 -25.55 6.06 16.66
N ASN A 9 -25.10 6.60 17.79
CA ASN A 9 -23.73 7.08 17.93
C ASN A 9 -22.70 5.95 17.86
N GLN A 10 -22.98 4.79 18.46
CA GLN A 10 -22.11 3.61 18.38
C GLN A 10 -21.99 3.08 16.94
N LEU A 11 -23.10 3.02 16.20
CA LEU A 11 -23.11 2.62 14.79
C LEU A 11 -22.33 3.62 13.92
N ARG A 12 -22.45 4.92 14.18
CA ARG A 12 -21.68 5.94 13.45
C ARG A 12 -20.19 5.78 13.70
N THR A 13 -19.76 5.58 14.95
CA THR A 13 -18.36 5.32 15.27
C THR A 13 -17.86 4.07 14.57
N PHE A 14 -18.64 2.98 14.59
CA PHE A 14 -18.29 1.74 13.93
C PHE A 14 -18.10 1.90 12.41
N ILE A 15 -19.04 2.58 11.74
CA ILE A 15 -18.95 2.85 10.29
C ILE A 15 -17.70 3.70 9.99
N ASN A 16 -17.42 4.72 10.79
CA ASN A 16 -16.22 5.54 10.61
C ASN A 16 -14.94 4.74 10.80
N THR A 17 -14.90 3.82 11.77
CA THR A 17 -13.75 2.93 11.96
C THR A 17 -13.54 2.03 10.74
N ILE A 18 -14.61 1.45 10.18
CA ILE A 18 -14.52 0.65 8.95
C ILE A 18 -14.02 1.51 7.79
N ASN A 19 -14.60 2.69 7.59
CA ASN A 19 -14.22 3.55 6.48
C ASN A 19 -12.74 3.97 6.56
N ASN A 20 -12.25 4.29 7.75
CA ASN A 20 -10.84 4.61 7.95
C ASN A 20 -9.95 3.41 7.62
N LEU A 21 -10.29 2.23 8.12
CA LEU A 21 -9.53 1.01 7.83
C LEU A 21 -9.55 0.67 6.34
N SER A 22 -10.70 0.83 5.67
CA SER A 22 -10.84 0.62 4.23
C SER A 22 -9.99 1.62 3.44
N ALA A 23 -9.94 2.89 3.85
CA ALA A 23 -9.08 3.89 3.23
C ALA A 23 -7.60 3.53 3.39
N ASP A 24 -7.18 3.12 4.59
CA ASP A 24 -5.79 2.72 4.85
C ASP A 24 -5.36 1.51 4.01
N LEU A 25 -6.25 0.51 3.87
CA LEU A 25 -6.01 -0.67 3.03
C LEU A 25 -5.86 -0.29 1.56
N ILE A 26 -6.79 0.50 1.02
CA ILE A 26 -6.75 0.94 -0.37
C ILE A 26 -5.49 1.77 -0.64
N CYS A 27 -5.14 2.68 0.27
CA CYS A 27 -3.91 3.47 0.15
C CYS A 27 -2.66 2.58 0.17
N THR A 28 -2.61 1.60 1.06
CA THR A 28 -1.50 0.65 1.16
C THR A 28 -1.35 -0.16 -0.13
N GLU A 29 -2.45 -0.74 -0.63
CA GLU A 29 -2.46 -1.51 -1.88
C GLU A 29 -2.03 -0.65 -3.08
N ALA A 30 -2.51 0.60 -3.17
CA ALA A 30 -2.15 1.52 -4.23
C ALA A 30 -0.64 1.87 -4.19
N ILE A 31 -0.09 2.12 -3.00
CA ILE A 31 1.34 2.40 -2.81
C ILE A 31 2.18 1.17 -3.17
N THR A 32 1.82 -0.02 -2.68
CA THR A 32 2.53 -1.27 -2.99
C THR A 32 2.52 -1.54 -4.50
N THR A 33 1.36 -1.42 -5.15
CA THR A 33 1.23 -1.60 -6.60
C THR A 33 2.04 -0.59 -7.38
N HIS A 34 2.03 0.68 -6.96
CA HIS A 34 2.81 1.73 -7.61
C HIS A 34 4.32 1.46 -7.49
N ASN A 35 4.80 1.13 -6.28
CA ASN A 35 6.21 0.85 -6.02
C ASN A 35 6.69 -0.38 -6.78
N ARG A 36 5.90 -1.45 -6.85
CA ARG A 36 6.21 -2.65 -7.65
C ARG A 36 6.50 -2.26 -9.11
N ARG A 37 5.57 -1.56 -9.75
CA ARG A 37 5.71 -1.11 -11.15
C ARG A 37 6.92 -0.19 -11.34
N LEU A 38 7.15 0.72 -10.39
CA LEU A 38 8.28 1.64 -10.44
C LEU A 38 9.61 0.90 -10.36
N TYR A 39 9.73 -0.09 -9.47
CA TYR A 39 10.94 -0.89 -9.33
C TYR A 39 11.17 -1.78 -10.56
N GLU A 40 10.13 -2.42 -11.08
CA GLU A 40 10.19 -3.18 -12.34
C GLU A 40 10.69 -2.31 -13.49
N GLN A 41 10.17 -1.09 -13.64
CA GLN A 41 10.63 -0.15 -14.66
C GLN A 41 12.12 0.19 -14.47
N TYR A 42 12.56 0.51 -13.26
CA TYR A 42 13.96 0.84 -13.03
C TYR A 42 14.91 -0.35 -13.22
N ILE A 43 14.44 -1.57 -12.96
CA ILE A 43 15.18 -2.79 -13.27
C ILE A 43 15.37 -2.89 -14.79
N GLU A 44 14.31 -2.71 -15.59
CA GLU A 44 14.42 -2.72 -17.05
C GLU A 44 15.38 -1.64 -17.55
N GLU A 45 15.25 -0.39 -17.08
CA GLU A 45 16.16 0.70 -17.43
C GLU A 45 17.61 0.37 -17.09
N SER A 46 17.87 -0.20 -15.90
CA SER A 46 19.22 -0.55 -15.49
C SER A 46 19.86 -1.62 -16.39
N LEU A 47 19.06 -2.53 -16.94
CA LEU A 47 19.54 -3.54 -17.90
C LEU A 47 19.91 -2.88 -19.24
N VAL A 48 19.14 -1.90 -19.70
CA VAL A 48 19.44 -1.11 -20.90
C VAL A 48 20.73 -0.29 -20.71
N GLU A 49 20.86 0.36 -19.56
CA GLU A 49 22.01 1.20 -19.18
C GLU A 49 23.26 0.38 -18.82
N ARG A 50 23.11 -0.94 -18.61
CA ARG A 50 24.13 -1.84 -18.05
C ARG A 50 24.63 -1.38 -16.68
N ASP A 51 23.76 -0.74 -15.90
CA ASP A 51 24.04 -0.27 -14.55
C ASP A 51 23.75 -1.38 -13.54
N LYS A 52 24.82 -2.04 -13.09
CA LYS A 52 24.74 -3.13 -12.13
C LYS A 52 24.25 -2.66 -10.75
N GLU A 53 24.66 -1.48 -10.31
CA GLU A 53 24.30 -0.97 -8.98
C GLU A 53 22.81 -0.63 -8.92
N LYS A 54 22.29 0.03 -9.97
CA LYS A 54 20.86 0.32 -10.14
C LYS A 54 20.04 -0.98 -10.18
N PHE A 55 20.50 -1.99 -10.92
CA PHE A 55 19.85 -3.29 -10.99
C PHE A 55 19.76 -3.97 -9.62
N GLU A 56 20.88 -4.09 -8.90
CA GLU A 56 20.93 -4.74 -7.59
C GLU A 56 20.07 -4.02 -6.55
N LYS A 57 20.07 -2.68 -6.58
CA LYS A 57 19.23 -1.86 -5.71
C LYS A 57 17.74 -2.15 -5.93
N TYR A 58 17.23 -2.03 -7.16
CA TYR A 58 15.80 -2.15 -7.40
C TYR A 58 15.30 -3.59 -7.36
N THR A 59 16.12 -4.58 -7.70
CA THR A 59 15.79 -6.00 -7.46
C THR A 59 15.72 -6.35 -5.97
N THR A 60 16.56 -5.74 -5.14
CA THR A 60 16.47 -5.91 -3.67
C THR A 60 15.19 -5.26 -3.13
N LEU A 61 14.91 -4.02 -3.52
CA LEU A 61 13.68 -3.32 -3.10
C LEU A 61 12.40 -4.05 -3.54
N LEU A 62 12.40 -4.66 -4.72
CA LEU A 62 11.26 -5.47 -5.19
C LEU A 62 11.07 -6.73 -4.33
N LYS A 63 12.17 -7.44 -3.99
CA LYS A 63 12.10 -8.61 -3.09
C LYS A 63 11.60 -8.24 -1.70
N ASP A 64 12.08 -7.12 -1.16
CA ASP A 64 11.64 -6.64 0.14
C ASP A 64 10.16 -6.25 0.12
N LEU A 65 9.66 -5.72 -1.00
CA LEU A 65 8.24 -5.43 -1.18
C LEU A 65 7.40 -6.71 -1.16
N ASP A 66 7.85 -7.77 -1.84
CA ASP A 66 7.16 -9.07 -1.91
C ASP A 66 7.18 -9.83 -0.58
N ASN A 67 8.25 -9.69 0.20
CA ASN A 67 8.38 -10.34 1.52
C ASN A 67 7.54 -9.65 2.61
N ASN A 68 7.00 -8.46 2.34
CA ASN A 68 6.13 -7.70 3.25
C ASN A 68 4.63 -7.84 2.89
N GLU A 69 4.26 -8.64 1.89
CA GLU A 69 2.89 -9.13 1.63
C GLU A 69 2.59 -10.40 2.44
#